data_AF-A0A7W1SUG6-F1
#
_entry.id   AF-A0A7W1SUG6-F1
#
_cell.length_a   1.000
_cell.length_b   1.000
_cell.length_c   1.000
_cell.angle_alpha   90.00
_cell.angle_beta   90.00
_cell.angle_gamma   90.00
#
_symmetry.space_group_name_H-M   'P 1'
#
loop_
_entity.id
_entity.type
_entity.pdbx_description
1 polymer ?
#
loop_
_entity_poly.entity_id
_entity_poly.type
_entity_poly.pdbx_seq_one_letter_code
_entity_poly.pdbx_strand_id
1 'polypeptide(L)'
;MDTTTTAYLNRIGVEAEQPSTQALARLHRAQVERVAYETFWIHLDEGWTIDPAESLRRIAYERRGGYCFQVNGALALVLRDLGYRVGWHVAGVHNDTGANLGNHVALIVEDLPSDTNVGGRWYVDAGLGDVLHEPVPLVSGLYPQGPTLFALAAGGAADWHLTASSGGVSIVDRAVPLSTFAARHEYNSTSPASSFAR
;
A
#
# COMPACT_ATOMS: atom_id res chain seq x y z
N MET A 1 2.71 -11.20 -18.72
CA MET A 1 2.66 -11.43 -17.28
C MET A 1 3.93 -12.15 -16.87
N ASP A 2 4.67 -11.52 -15.96
CA ASP A 2 5.92 -12.00 -15.39
C ASP A 2 5.73 -13.28 -14.55
N THR A 3 6.78 -14.11 -14.49
CA THR A 3 6.72 -15.37 -13.72
C THR A 3 6.59 -15.13 -12.21
N THR A 4 7.14 -14.03 -11.70
CA THR A 4 7.05 -13.67 -10.28
C THR A 4 5.65 -13.18 -9.94
N THR A 5 5.02 -12.39 -10.82
CA THR A 5 3.60 -12.00 -10.68
C THR A 5 2.72 -13.24 -10.60
N THR A 6 2.94 -14.23 -11.47
CA THR A 6 2.17 -15.49 -11.44
C THR A 6 2.34 -16.21 -10.09
N ALA A 7 3.57 -16.31 -9.57
CA ALA A 7 3.83 -16.93 -8.28
C ALA A 7 3.20 -16.16 -7.11
N TYR A 8 3.22 -14.83 -7.16
CA TYR A 8 2.54 -13.96 -6.18
C TYR A 8 1.04 -14.20 -6.17
N LEU A 9 0.40 -14.20 -7.34
CA LEU A 9 -1.04 -14.45 -7.49
C LEU A 9 -1.43 -15.84 -6.95
N ASN A 10 -0.63 -16.87 -7.25
CA ASN A 10 -0.79 -18.20 -6.67
C ASN A 10 -0.63 -18.19 -5.15
N ARG A 11 0.35 -17.45 -4.60
CA ARG A 11 0.59 -17.31 -3.15
C ARG A 11 -0.60 -16.67 -2.43
N ILE A 12 -1.28 -15.73 -3.06
CA ILE A 12 -2.47 -15.08 -2.50
C ILE A 12 -3.78 -15.72 -2.99
N GLY A 13 -3.76 -16.77 -3.81
CA GLY A 13 -4.93 -17.53 -4.23
C GLY A 13 -5.91 -16.73 -5.12
N VAL A 14 -5.39 -15.87 -6.00
CA VAL A 14 -6.19 -15.08 -6.95
C VAL A 14 -5.74 -15.38 -8.37
N GLU A 15 -6.67 -15.42 -9.32
CA GLU A 15 -6.34 -15.58 -10.74
C GLU A 15 -6.00 -14.23 -11.39
N ALA A 16 -5.22 -14.26 -12.46
CA ALA A 16 -4.97 -13.05 -13.24
C ALA A 16 -6.24 -12.66 -14.00
N GLU A 17 -6.68 -11.42 -13.82
CA GLU A 17 -7.87 -10.86 -14.46
C GLU A 17 -7.55 -9.52 -15.12
N GLN A 18 -8.32 -9.17 -16.15
CA GLN A 18 -8.20 -7.85 -16.78
C GLN A 18 -8.53 -6.74 -15.77
N PRO A 19 -7.89 -5.55 -15.87
CA PRO A 19 -8.13 -4.44 -14.97
C PRO A 19 -9.62 -4.09 -14.83
N SER A 20 -10.13 -4.22 -13.60
CA SER A 20 -11.48 -3.82 -13.23
C SER A 20 -11.51 -3.48 -11.74
N THR A 21 -12.50 -2.70 -11.31
CA THR A 21 -12.63 -2.36 -9.88
C THR A 21 -12.89 -3.59 -9.02
N GLN A 22 -13.64 -4.58 -9.54
CA GLN A 22 -13.91 -5.83 -8.84
C GLN A 22 -12.65 -6.71 -8.72
N ALA A 23 -11.84 -6.80 -9.78
CA ALA A 23 -10.57 -7.53 -9.73
C ALA A 23 -9.56 -6.83 -8.81
N LEU A 24 -9.49 -5.50 -8.83
CA LEU A 24 -8.64 -4.71 -7.93
C LEU A 24 -9.01 -4.97 -6.46
N ALA A 25 -10.31 -4.96 -6.13
CA ALA A 25 -10.79 -5.25 -4.77
C ALA A 25 -10.53 -6.70 -4.34
N ARG A 26 -10.69 -7.69 -5.24
CA ARG A 26 -10.34 -9.09 -4.95
C ARG A 26 -8.85 -9.26 -4.66
N LEU A 27 -7.99 -8.67 -5.50
CA LEU A 27 -6.55 -8.74 -5.36
C LEU A 27 -6.09 -8.06 -4.06
N HIS A 28 -6.61 -6.87 -3.77
CA HIS A 28 -6.29 -6.14 -2.55
C HIS A 28 -6.67 -6.91 -1.29
N ARG A 29 -7.90 -7.42 -1.20
CA ARG A 29 -8.34 -8.24 -0.05
C ARG A 29 -7.45 -9.46 0.14
N ALA A 30 -7.19 -10.20 -0.94
CA ALA A 30 -6.33 -11.36 -0.87
C ALA A 30 -4.90 -11.03 -0.42
N GLN A 31 -4.38 -9.87 -0.82
CA GLN A 31 -3.08 -9.37 -0.35
C GLN A 31 -3.08 -9.13 1.15
N VAL A 32 -4.00 -8.30 1.65
CA VAL A 32 -4.05 -7.94 3.09
C VAL A 32 -4.37 -9.15 3.98
N GLU A 33 -5.14 -10.11 3.49
CA GLU A 33 -5.50 -11.32 4.23
C GLU A 33 -4.38 -12.37 4.28
N ARG A 34 -3.47 -12.40 3.29
CA ARG A 34 -2.54 -13.53 3.09
C ARG A 34 -1.06 -13.16 3.13
N VAL A 35 -0.72 -11.88 3.03
CA VAL A 35 0.65 -11.38 3.14
C VAL A 35 0.77 -10.60 4.44
N ALA A 36 1.67 -11.05 5.31
CA ALA A 36 1.84 -10.44 6.61
C ALA A 36 2.48 -9.04 6.47
N TYR A 37 2.05 -8.12 7.32
CA TYR A 37 2.89 -6.98 7.67
C TYR A 37 3.94 -7.46 8.67
N GLU A 38 5.23 -7.31 8.36
CA GLU A 38 6.29 -7.76 9.25
C GLU A 38 7.55 -6.88 9.23
N THR A 39 8.20 -6.83 10.40
CA THR A 39 9.48 -6.16 10.62
C THR A 39 10.51 -7.05 11.29
N PHE A 40 10.23 -8.35 11.46
CA PHE A 40 11.11 -9.27 12.18
C PHE A 40 12.48 -9.43 11.53
N TRP A 41 12.54 -9.29 10.20
CA TRP A 41 13.79 -9.25 9.42
C TRP A 41 14.77 -8.15 9.87
N ILE A 42 14.29 -7.07 10.50
CA ILE A 42 15.15 -6.01 11.07
C ILE A 42 15.94 -6.57 12.25
N HIS A 43 15.29 -7.29 13.16
CA HIS A 43 15.93 -7.87 14.34
C HIS A 43 16.82 -9.07 14.02
N LEU A 44 16.61 -9.69 12.86
CA LEU A 44 17.46 -10.74 12.32
C LEU A 44 18.67 -10.19 11.52
N ASP A 45 18.79 -8.86 11.39
CA ASP A 45 19.85 -8.19 10.63
C ASP A 45 19.92 -8.67 9.16
N GLU A 46 18.76 -8.95 8.55
CA GLU A 46 18.70 -9.48 7.17
C GLU A 46 18.91 -8.40 6.10
N GLY A 47 18.91 -7.11 6.47
CA GLY A 47 19.29 -6.00 5.59
C GLY A 47 18.41 -5.80 4.35
N TRP A 48 17.11 -6.13 4.43
CA TRP A 48 16.20 -6.05 3.29
C TRP A 48 16.04 -4.64 2.76
N THR A 49 16.06 -4.47 1.44
CA THR A 49 15.92 -3.15 0.80
C THR A 49 14.46 -2.80 0.52
N ILE A 50 14.22 -1.61 -0.04
CA ILE A 50 12.93 -1.21 -0.62
C ILE A 50 12.79 -1.55 -2.10
N ASP A 51 13.71 -2.33 -2.68
CA ASP A 51 13.61 -2.73 -4.08
C ASP A 51 12.29 -3.53 -4.28
N PRO A 52 11.41 -3.07 -5.19
CA PRO A 52 10.09 -3.66 -5.30
C PRO A 52 10.14 -5.05 -5.97
N ALA A 53 11.14 -5.35 -6.79
CA ALA A 53 11.30 -6.66 -7.41
C ALA A 53 11.86 -7.68 -6.40
N GLU A 54 12.79 -7.28 -5.55
CA GLU A 54 13.26 -8.07 -4.41
C GLU A 54 12.11 -8.37 -3.45
N SER A 55 11.31 -7.35 -3.10
CA SER A 55 10.13 -7.48 -2.26
C SER A 55 9.10 -8.45 -2.85
N LEU A 56 8.82 -8.33 -4.16
CA LEU A 56 7.91 -9.21 -4.86
C LEU A 56 8.39 -10.67 -4.85
N ARG A 57 9.68 -10.93 -5.07
CA ARG A 57 10.26 -12.28 -4.98
C ARG A 57 10.12 -12.88 -3.58
N ARG A 58 10.43 -12.11 -2.53
CA ARG A 58 10.27 -12.56 -1.13
C ARG A 58 8.83 -12.94 -0.82
N ILE A 59 7.87 -12.10 -1.23
CA ILE A 59 6.45 -12.38 -1.00
C ILE A 59 6.00 -13.63 -1.77
N ALA A 60 6.35 -13.71 -3.05
CA ALA A 60 5.90 -14.79 -3.93
C ALA A 60 6.49 -16.16 -3.55
N TYR A 61 7.80 -16.22 -3.29
CA TYR A 61 8.52 -17.50 -3.16
C TYR A 61 8.89 -17.85 -1.72
N GLU A 62 9.28 -16.85 -0.92
CA GLU A 62 9.74 -17.07 0.46
C GLU A 62 8.60 -16.94 1.47
N ARG A 63 7.39 -16.56 1.00
CA ARG A 63 6.19 -16.36 1.80
C ARG A 63 6.36 -15.34 2.92
N ARG A 64 7.34 -14.45 2.77
CA ARG A 64 7.62 -13.33 3.66
C ARG A 64 6.73 -12.13 3.33
N GLY A 65 6.64 -11.19 4.24
CA GLY A 65 5.98 -9.92 4.07
C GLY A 65 6.96 -8.76 4.06
N GLY A 66 6.57 -7.69 4.74
CA GLY A 66 7.39 -6.51 5.00
C GLY A 66 6.52 -5.42 5.59
N TYR A 67 7.05 -4.22 5.76
CA TYR A 67 6.20 -3.06 6.04
C TYR A 67 5.76 -2.36 4.74
N CYS A 68 5.20 -1.17 4.86
CA CYS A 68 4.60 -0.45 3.74
C CYS A 68 5.47 -0.36 2.48
N PHE A 69 6.78 -0.09 2.60
CA PHE A 69 7.65 0.04 1.43
C PHE A 69 7.78 -1.25 0.62
N GLN A 70 7.96 -2.41 1.26
CA GLN A 70 8.04 -3.69 0.54
C GLN A 70 6.68 -4.13 0.02
N VAL A 71 5.64 -4.04 0.86
CA VAL A 71 4.31 -4.57 0.52
C VAL A 71 3.65 -3.75 -0.61
N ASN A 72 3.61 -2.42 -0.49
CA ASN A 72 3.06 -1.57 -1.56
C ASN A 72 4.05 -1.42 -2.73
N GLY A 73 5.36 -1.59 -2.50
CA GLY A 73 6.37 -1.70 -3.56
C GLY A 73 6.08 -2.87 -4.50
N ALA A 74 5.93 -4.07 -3.94
CA ALA A 74 5.62 -5.29 -4.68
C ALA A 74 4.23 -5.26 -5.32
N LEU A 75 3.21 -4.82 -4.57
CA LEU A 75 1.84 -4.73 -5.07
C LEU A 75 1.75 -3.84 -6.31
N ALA A 76 2.47 -2.71 -6.35
CA ALA A 76 2.50 -1.85 -7.53
C ALA A 76 3.09 -2.54 -8.77
N LEU A 77 4.11 -3.40 -8.62
CA LEU A 77 4.65 -4.16 -9.76
C LEU A 77 3.65 -5.18 -10.29
N VAL A 78 2.98 -5.90 -9.39
CA VAL A 78 1.93 -6.87 -9.75
C VAL A 78 0.79 -6.17 -10.49
N LEU A 79 0.32 -5.03 -9.96
CA LEU A 79 -0.73 -4.24 -10.60
C LEU A 79 -0.30 -3.73 -11.99
N ARG A 80 0.94 -3.26 -12.16
CA ARG A 80 1.44 -2.83 -13.49
C ARG A 80 1.50 -3.98 -14.48
N ASP A 81 1.97 -5.15 -14.06
CA ASP A 81 2.07 -6.33 -14.93
C ASP A 81 0.68 -6.91 -15.30
N LEU A 82 -0.33 -6.68 -14.46
CA LEU A 82 -1.74 -6.94 -14.76
C LEU A 82 -2.40 -5.85 -15.65
N GLY A 83 -1.69 -4.76 -15.96
CA GLY A 83 -2.17 -3.70 -16.85
C GLY A 83 -2.83 -2.51 -16.15
N TYR A 84 -2.79 -2.41 -14.82
CA TYR A 84 -3.26 -1.24 -14.10
C TYR A 84 -2.27 -0.07 -14.22
N ARG A 85 -2.79 1.15 -14.39
CA ARG A 85 -1.99 2.38 -14.27
C ARG A 85 -1.88 2.77 -12.80
N VAL A 86 -0.74 2.49 -12.18
CA VAL A 86 -0.52 2.71 -10.74
C VAL A 86 0.78 3.46 -10.43
N GLY A 87 0.68 4.45 -9.53
CA GLY A 87 1.80 5.22 -8.99
C GLY A 87 2.02 4.97 -7.50
N TRP A 88 3.25 5.20 -7.03
CA TRP A 88 3.55 5.33 -5.60
C TRP A 88 3.42 6.80 -5.19
N HIS A 89 2.88 7.04 -4.01
CA HIS A 89 2.59 8.37 -3.50
C HIS A 89 3.14 8.55 -2.09
N VAL A 90 3.61 9.76 -1.79
CA VAL A 90 3.98 10.14 -0.42
C VAL A 90 2.73 10.12 0.44
N ALA A 91 2.76 9.32 1.49
CA ALA A 91 1.74 9.31 2.51
C ALA A 91 2.35 9.48 3.91
N GLY A 92 1.48 9.81 4.86
CA GLY A 92 1.85 10.01 6.26
C GLY A 92 0.78 9.44 7.18
N VAL A 93 1.12 8.39 7.92
CA VAL A 93 0.26 7.91 9.03
C VAL A 93 0.26 8.97 10.12
N HIS A 94 -0.93 9.26 10.65
CA HIS A 94 -1.13 10.27 11.69
C HIS A 94 -0.52 9.80 13.02
N ASN A 95 0.10 10.74 13.73
CA ASN A 95 0.51 10.59 15.13
C ASN A 95 -0.16 11.69 15.96
N ASP A 96 0.26 11.84 17.23
CA ASP A 96 -0.29 12.85 18.14
C ASP A 96 -0.18 14.30 17.62
N THR A 97 0.72 14.56 16.66
CA THR A 97 0.95 15.88 16.05
C THR A 97 0.33 16.02 14.65
N GLY A 98 -0.39 15.01 14.17
CA GLY A 98 -0.98 14.96 12.83
C GLY A 98 -0.18 14.10 11.85
N ALA A 99 -0.27 14.42 10.56
CA ALA A 99 0.32 13.60 9.50
C ALA A 99 1.85 13.67 9.46
N ASN A 100 2.52 12.52 9.60
CA ASN A 100 3.97 12.41 9.45
C ASN A 100 4.33 12.03 8.00
N LEU A 101 4.19 13.00 7.08
CA LEU A 101 4.41 12.77 5.64
C LEU A 101 5.80 12.17 5.35
N GLY A 102 5.82 11.19 4.44
CA GLY A 102 7.04 10.48 4.05
C GLY A 102 7.40 9.31 4.96
N ASN A 103 6.61 9.01 5.99
CA ASN A 103 6.74 7.77 6.77
C ASN A 103 6.02 6.57 6.15
N HIS A 104 5.21 6.79 5.11
CA HIS A 104 4.36 5.77 4.51
C HIS A 104 4.28 5.95 2.98
N VAL A 105 4.05 4.85 2.27
CA VAL A 105 3.82 4.87 0.82
C VAL A 105 2.40 4.40 0.54
N ALA A 106 1.65 5.22 -0.19
CA ALA A 106 0.32 4.86 -0.70
C ALA A 106 0.42 4.50 -2.19
N LEU A 107 -0.58 3.77 -2.70
CA LEU A 107 -0.76 3.57 -4.13
C LEU A 107 -2.00 4.31 -4.61
N ILE A 108 -1.92 4.90 -5.80
CA ILE A 108 -3.08 5.40 -6.52
C ILE A 108 -3.15 4.69 -7.87
N VAL A 109 -4.26 3.98 -8.09
CA VAL A 109 -4.62 3.42 -9.40
C VAL A 109 -5.47 4.45 -10.13
N GLU A 110 -5.20 4.65 -11.41
CA GLU A 110 -5.87 5.62 -12.26
C GLU A 110 -6.46 4.95 -13.52
N ASP A 111 -7.29 5.69 -14.26
CA ASP A 111 -8.00 5.24 -15.46
C ASP A 111 -8.88 3.99 -15.24
N LEU A 112 -9.49 3.88 -14.06
CA LEU A 112 -10.37 2.77 -13.70
C LEU A 112 -11.76 3.26 -13.27
N PRO A 113 -12.55 3.85 -14.18
CA PRO A 113 -13.85 4.43 -13.85
C PRO A 113 -14.87 3.39 -13.39
N SER A 114 -15.81 3.81 -12.55
CA SER A 114 -17.01 3.06 -12.18
C SER A 114 -18.22 4.00 -12.06
N ASP A 115 -19.42 3.42 -11.92
CA ASP A 115 -20.67 4.17 -11.76
C ASP A 115 -20.63 5.16 -10.58
N THR A 116 -19.90 4.83 -9.51
CA THR A 116 -19.77 5.65 -8.31
C THR A 116 -18.47 6.45 -8.24
N ASN A 117 -17.57 6.27 -9.22
CA ASN A 117 -16.28 6.95 -9.31
C ASN A 117 -15.90 7.17 -10.79
N VAL A 118 -16.58 8.12 -11.43
CA VAL A 118 -16.35 8.48 -12.84
C VAL A 118 -14.92 8.95 -13.09
N GLY A 119 -14.27 9.56 -12.09
CA GLY A 119 -12.87 9.99 -12.18
C GLY A 119 -11.88 8.83 -12.28
N GLY A 120 -12.28 7.62 -11.89
CA GLY A 120 -11.49 6.39 -12.10
C GLY A 120 -10.19 6.32 -11.31
N ARG A 121 -10.10 7.04 -10.19
CA ARG A 121 -8.92 7.07 -9.32
C ARG A 121 -9.22 6.38 -8.00
N TRP A 122 -8.33 5.51 -7.55
CA TRP A 122 -8.54 4.66 -6.39
C TRP A 122 -7.30 4.68 -5.49
N TYR A 123 -7.52 5.01 -4.22
CA TYR A 123 -6.52 4.80 -3.18
C TYR A 123 -6.45 3.30 -2.85
N VAL A 124 -5.25 2.74 -2.97
CA VAL A 124 -4.95 1.32 -2.75
C VAL A 124 -3.82 1.25 -1.71
N ASP A 125 -3.99 0.46 -0.66
CA ASP A 125 -2.98 0.37 0.40
C ASP A 125 -3.05 -0.94 1.18
N ALA A 126 -2.07 -1.80 0.95
CA ALA A 126 -1.85 -3.02 1.73
C ALA A 126 -0.74 -2.87 2.79
N GLY A 127 -0.16 -1.67 2.89
CA GLY A 127 0.96 -1.34 3.76
C GLY A 127 0.56 -0.72 5.10
N LEU A 128 -0.74 -0.55 5.35
CA LEU A 128 -1.28 -0.10 6.65
C LEU A 128 -1.52 -1.26 7.64
N GLY A 129 -1.11 -2.48 7.31
CA GLY A 129 -1.41 -3.66 8.12
C GLY A 129 -2.85 -4.12 7.90
N ASP A 130 -3.62 -4.24 8.98
CA ASP A 130 -5.00 -4.72 9.00
C ASP A 130 -6.06 -3.60 8.92
N VAL A 131 -5.64 -2.37 8.64
CA VAL A 131 -6.52 -1.19 8.66
C VAL A 131 -7.44 -1.16 7.43
N LEU A 132 -6.88 -1.18 6.21
CA LEU A 132 -7.65 -1.01 4.98
C LEU A 132 -7.87 -2.36 4.29
N HIS A 133 -9.12 -2.80 4.17
CA HIS A 133 -9.43 -4.11 3.59
C HIS A 133 -9.68 -4.04 2.08
N GLU A 134 -10.27 -2.95 1.60
CA GLU A 134 -10.59 -2.73 0.19
C GLU A 134 -10.08 -1.35 -0.30
N PRO A 135 -9.77 -1.21 -1.60
CA PRO A 135 -9.47 0.08 -2.22
C PRO A 135 -10.59 1.09 -2.00
N VAL A 136 -10.23 2.36 -1.81
CA VAL A 136 -11.17 3.46 -1.60
C VAL A 136 -11.19 4.32 -2.87
N PRO A 137 -12.35 4.63 -3.47
CA PRO A 137 -12.39 5.56 -4.58
C PRO A 137 -11.93 6.93 -4.08
N LEU A 138 -11.09 7.61 -4.86
CA LEU A 138 -10.47 8.88 -4.49
C LEU A 138 -11.45 10.04 -4.68
N VAL A 139 -12.54 9.99 -3.92
CA VAL A 139 -13.68 10.90 -3.92
C VAL A 139 -14.06 11.16 -2.46
N SER A 140 -14.29 12.42 -2.08
CA SER A 140 -14.68 12.73 -0.70
C SER A 140 -15.97 12.00 -0.33
N GLY A 141 -15.99 11.31 0.81
CA GLY A 141 -17.11 10.47 1.19
C GLY A 141 -16.86 9.60 2.40
N LEU A 142 -17.85 8.75 2.69
CA LEU A 142 -17.80 7.76 3.77
C LEU A 142 -17.76 6.36 3.18
N TYR A 143 -16.84 5.53 3.66
CA TYR A 143 -16.55 4.20 3.14
C TYR A 143 -16.56 3.17 4.27
N PRO A 144 -17.69 2.49 4.48
CA PRO A 144 -17.77 1.39 5.45
C PRO A 144 -16.96 0.19 4.96
N GLN A 145 -16.09 -0.36 5.82
CA GLN A 145 -15.39 -1.62 5.60
C GLN A 145 -15.43 -2.45 6.88
N GLY A 146 -16.26 -3.50 6.89
CA GLY A 146 -16.52 -4.27 8.10
C GLY A 146 -17.05 -3.39 9.24
N PRO A 147 -16.43 -3.42 10.44
CA PRO A 147 -16.83 -2.58 11.57
C PRO A 147 -16.32 -1.13 11.48
N THR A 148 -15.44 -0.82 10.52
CA THR A 148 -14.77 0.48 10.43
C THR A 148 -15.47 1.37 9.42
N LEU A 149 -15.72 2.63 9.80
CA LEU A 149 -16.18 3.67 8.88
C LEU A 149 -15.02 4.61 8.58
N PHE A 150 -14.57 4.62 7.33
CA PHE A 150 -13.56 5.56 6.87
C PHE A 150 -14.19 6.82 6.29
N ALA A 151 -13.65 7.98 6.63
CA ALA A 151 -13.96 9.25 5.98
C ALA A 151 -12.79 9.66 5.10
N LEU A 152 -13.02 9.84 3.80
CA LEU A 152 -12.06 10.43 2.88
C LEU A 152 -12.45 11.89 2.63
N ALA A 153 -11.49 12.80 2.76
CA ALA A 153 -11.67 14.22 2.46
C ALA A 153 -10.51 14.74 1.60
N ALA A 154 -10.84 15.62 0.65
CA ALA A 154 -9.88 16.34 -0.17
C ALA A 154 -9.42 17.65 0.49
N GLY A 155 -8.16 18.02 0.26
CA GLY A 155 -7.53 19.28 0.67
C GLY A 155 -7.07 19.32 2.13
N GLY A 156 -6.27 20.33 2.49
CA GLY A 156 -5.65 20.47 3.81
C GLY A 156 -4.15 20.65 3.71
N ALA A 157 -3.40 20.08 4.65
CA ALA A 157 -1.92 20.04 4.61
C ALA A 157 -1.38 19.02 3.59
N ALA A 158 -2.23 18.11 3.13
CA ALA A 158 -2.00 17.21 2.01
C ALA A 158 -3.22 17.27 1.05
N ASP A 159 -3.19 16.48 -0.01
CA ASP A 159 -4.26 16.49 -1.01
C ASP A 159 -5.46 15.62 -0.60
N TRP A 160 -5.20 14.53 0.14
CA TRP A 160 -6.24 13.62 0.63
C TRP A 160 -5.99 13.19 2.07
N HIS A 161 -7.06 12.98 2.81
CA HIS A 161 -7.04 12.51 4.19
C HIS A 161 -8.06 11.39 4.38
N LEU A 162 -7.61 10.18 4.67
CA LEU A 162 -8.46 9.06 5.10
C LEU A 162 -8.39 8.96 6.62
N THR A 163 -9.51 9.07 7.31
CA THR A 163 -9.59 8.99 8.78
C THR A 163 -10.61 7.95 9.23
N ALA A 164 -10.36 7.36 10.38
CA ALA A 164 -11.26 6.48 11.12
C ALA A 164 -11.04 6.69 12.63
N SER A 165 -11.83 6.01 13.46
CA SER A 165 -11.64 6.04 14.91
C SER A 165 -10.26 5.52 15.36
N SER A 166 -9.61 4.68 14.55
CA SER A 166 -8.28 4.12 14.80
C SER A 166 -7.10 5.02 14.40
N GLY A 167 -7.37 6.17 13.74
CA GLY A 167 -6.34 7.09 13.27
C GLY A 167 -6.58 7.54 11.84
N GLY A 168 -5.53 7.98 11.16
CA GLY A 168 -5.66 8.45 9.77
C GLY A 168 -4.37 8.42 8.99
N VAL A 169 -4.51 8.63 7.68
CA VAL A 169 -3.42 8.74 6.73
C VAL A 169 -3.68 9.92 5.81
N SER A 170 -2.65 10.72 5.56
CA SER A 170 -2.68 11.80 4.59
C SER A 170 -1.86 11.42 3.37
N ILE A 171 -2.33 11.76 2.17
CA ILE A 171 -1.71 11.39 0.90
C ILE A 171 -1.45 12.65 0.09
N VAL A 172 -0.24 12.75 -0.47
CA VAL A 172 0.12 13.76 -1.47
C VAL A 172 -0.14 13.18 -2.85
N ASP A 173 -0.99 13.86 -3.61
CA ASP A 173 -1.49 13.42 -4.90
C ASP A 173 -0.51 13.76 -6.04
N ARG A 174 0.71 13.23 -5.89
CA ARG A 174 1.77 13.31 -6.89
C ARG A 174 2.59 12.04 -6.84
N ALA A 175 2.66 11.35 -7.98
CA ALA A 175 3.46 10.15 -8.10
C ALA A 175 4.95 10.45 -7.85
N VAL A 176 5.62 9.57 -7.12
CA VAL A 176 7.05 9.63 -6.80
C VAL A 176 7.70 8.26 -7.06
N PRO A 177 9.01 8.21 -7.35
CA PRO A 177 9.72 6.93 -7.35
C PRO A 177 9.80 6.37 -5.92
N LEU A 178 9.81 5.03 -5.77
CA LEU A 178 9.91 4.40 -4.46
C LEU A 178 11.24 4.77 -3.74
N SER A 179 12.29 5.13 -4.48
CA SER A 179 13.55 5.63 -3.93
C SER A 179 13.42 6.91 -3.09
N THR A 180 12.32 7.66 -3.23
CA THR A 180 11.99 8.79 -2.35
C THR A 180 11.95 8.39 -0.87
N PHE A 181 11.68 7.11 -0.56
CA PHE A 181 11.59 6.60 0.81
C PHE A 181 12.89 5.97 1.33
N ALA A 182 13.98 5.95 0.55
CA ALA A 182 15.21 5.25 0.91
C ALA A 182 15.80 5.70 2.26
N ALA A 183 15.91 7.01 2.49
CA ALA A 183 16.43 7.55 3.75
C ALA A 183 15.50 7.23 4.94
N ARG A 184 14.17 7.22 4.72
CA ARG A 184 13.22 6.83 5.77
C ARG A 184 13.32 5.34 6.08
N HIS A 185 13.47 4.50 5.05
CA HIS A 185 13.70 3.07 5.21
C HIS A 185 14.96 2.80 6.04
N GLU A 186 16.09 3.41 5.67
CA GLU A 186 17.36 3.28 6.39
C GLU A 186 17.20 3.69 7.87
N TYR A 187 16.56 4.83 8.14
CA TYR A 187 16.25 5.23 9.51
C TYR A 187 15.38 4.18 10.21
N ASN A 188 14.31 3.72 9.58
CA ASN A 188 13.36 2.79 10.19
C ASN A 188 14.01 1.45 10.53
N SER A 189 14.93 0.96 9.69
CA SER A 189 15.55 -0.36 9.83
C SER A 189 16.86 -0.39 10.63
N THR A 190 17.55 0.75 10.80
CA THR A 190 18.87 0.76 11.46
C THR A 190 18.94 1.65 12.70
N SER A 191 18.06 2.65 12.82
CA SER A 191 18.15 3.61 13.92
C SER A 191 17.61 3.01 15.22
N PRO A 192 18.38 3.06 16.34
CA PRO A 192 17.88 2.68 17.66
C PRO A 192 16.68 3.52 18.15
N ALA A 193 16.46 4.69 17.54
CA ALA A 193 15.30 5.54 17.84
C ALA A 193 14.03 5.12 17.08
N SER A 194 14.16 4.30 16.03
CA SER A 194 13.01 3.73 15.31
C SER A 194 12.22 2.80 16.23
N SER A 195 10.89 2.85 16.17
CA SER A 195 10.06 1.84 16.85
C SER A 195 10.12 0.47 16.17
N PHE A 196 10.56 0.41 14.91
CA PHE A 196 10.68 -0.85 14.16
C PHE A 196 12.00 -1.60 14.44
N ALA A 197 12.99 -0.93 15.01
CA ALA A 197 14.30 -1.51 15.35
C ALA A 197 14.52 -1.66 16.86
N ARG A 198 13.45 -1.48 17.66
CA ARG A 198 13.44 -1.59 19.13
C ARG A 198 12.82 -2.89 19.61
#